data_AF-A0AAE3A0G3-F1
#
_entry.id   AF-A0AAE3A0G3-F1
#
_cell.length_a   1.000
_cell.length_b   1.000
_cell.length_c   1.000
_cell.angle_alpha   90.00
_cell.angle_beta   90.00
_cell.angle_gamma   90.00
#
_symmetry.space_group_name_H-M   'P 1'
#
loop_
_entity.id
_entity.type
_entity.pdbx_description
1 polymer ?
#
loop_
_entity_poly.entity_id
_entity_poly.type
_entity_poly.pdbx_seq_one_letter_code
_entity_poly.pdbx_strand_id
1 'polypeptide(L)'
;MADTTVKKIICSSCGAEFEDTLPKCPYCGSLNYKGAEAEYLGKLESMRQDMQQLEQVPEKELKKKLKKKQKFVIKLLILLAALAAILAVIVFRVQYIEPRDARADYLWEKENFPILDRLYQEKDLEALMDFYEQAVEENRTIDRWEHSGIFRWLMSCRDAREYLALEQSGETLNEYQQALLLDDYWMMRGLDYSEVILTEKDREYIRPYVEATLNSLADRYTFTAEEEKKFEDSLRNNYGYPRYEDCEEYIKKHNE
;
A
#
# COMPACT_ATOMS: atom_id res chain seq x y z
N MET A 1 -16.15 -18.45 -66.71
CA MET A 1 -14.92 -18.37 -67.53
C MET A 1 -15.29 -17.50 -68.72
N ALA A 2 -14.82 -16.26 -68.77
CA ALA A 2 -15.14 -15.36 -69.88
C ALA A 2 -14.35 -15.82 -71.11
N ASP A 3 -15.08 -16.18 -72.17
CA ASP A 3 -14.55 -16.48 -73.49
C ASP A 3 -13.73 -15.29 -73.97
N THR A 4 -12.40 -15.41 -73.87
CA THR A 4 -11.43 -14.38 -74.27
C THR A 4 -10.92 -14.74 -75.65
N THR A 5 -11.83 -14.75 -76.62
CA THR A 5 -11.45 -14.69 -78.03
C THR A 5 -10.81 -13.32 -78.26
N VAL A 6 -9.48 -13.27 -78.17
CA VAL A 6 -8.70 -12.06 -78.38
C VAL A 6 -8.97 -11.57 -79.79
N LYS A 7 -9.62 -10.41 -79.89
CA LYS A 7 -10.07 -9.86 -81.17
C LYS A 7 -8.85 -9.34 -81.92
N LYS A 8 -8.60 -9.93 -83.08
CA LYS A 8 -7.48 -9.55 -83.94
C LYS A 8 -7.93 -8.58 -85.02
N ILE A 9 -7.04 -7.67 -85.37
CA ILE A 9 -7.19 -6.70 -86.45
C ILE A 9 -5.99 -6.80 -87.39
N ILE A 10 -6.20 -6.45 -88.66
CA ILE A 10 -5.14 -6.36 -89.65
C ILE A 10 -4.61 -4.93 -89.66
N CYS A 11 -3.29 -4.78 -89.56
CA CYS A 11 -2.62 -3.49 -89.65
C CYS A 11 -2.83 -2.88 -91.04
N SER A 12 -3.40 -1.67 -91.08
CA SER A 12 -3.60 -0.94 -92.34
C SER A 12 -2.30 -0.48 -93.00
N SER A 13 -1.18 -0.44 -92.27
CA SER A 13 0.12 0.01 -92.79
C SER A 13 1.02 -1.13 -93.30
N CYS A 14 1.01 -2.31 -92.67
CA CYS A 14 1.89 -3.43 -93.05
C CYS A 14 1.17 -4.76 -93.31
N GLY A 15 -0.15 -4.82 -93.13
CA GLY A 15 -0.95 -6.02 -93.39
C GLY A 15 -0.81 -7.13 -92.35
N ALA A 16 0.00 -6.95 -91.30
CA ALA A 16 0.15 -7.95 -90.24
C ALA A 16 -1.07 -8.00 -89.32
N GLU A 17 -1.46 -9.20 -88.90
CA GLU A 17 -2.55 -9.42 -87.94
C GLU A 17 -2.03 -9.31 -86.50
N PHE A 18 -2.70 -8.53 -85.64
CA PHE A 18 -2.33 -8.33 -84.24
C PHE A 18 -3.56 -8.03 -83.36
N GLU A 19 -3.39 -8.07 -82.04
CA GLU A 19 -4.47 -7.85 -81.07
C GLU A 19 -4.98 -6.40 -81.09
N ASP A 20 -6.29 -6.22 -81.06
CA ASP A 20 -6.93 -4.88 -81.16
C ASP A 20 -6.79 -4.03 -79.89
N THR A 21 -6.37 -4.64 -78.79
CA THR A 21 -6.05 -4.00 -77.51
C THR A 21 -4.68 -3.33 -77.52
N LEU A 22 -3.77 -3.71 -78.42
CA LEU A 22 -2.43 -3.15 -78.48
C LEU A 22 -2.48 -1.74 -79.10
N PRO A 23 -1.84 -0.72 -78.49
CA PRO A 23 -1.92 0.67 -78.93
C PRO A 23 -1.16 0.96 -80.23
N LYS A 24 -0.25 0.06 -80.62
CA LYS A 24 0.53 0.14 -81.85
C LYS A 24 0.64 -1.25 -82.45
N CYS A 25 0.73 -1.32 -83.78
CA CYS A 25 1.10 -2.54 -84.46
C CYS A 25 2.51 -2.96 -84.01
N PRO A 26 2.71 -4.18 -83.47
CA PRO A 26 4.01 -4.61 -82.97
C PRO A 26 5.05 -4.81 -84.09
N TYR A 27 4.59 -4.92 -85.33
CA TYR A 27 5.46 -5.22 -86.47
C TYR A 27 6.01 -3.96 -87.16
N CYS A 28 5.22 -2.89 -87.27
CA CYS A 28 5.63 -1.67 -87.96
C CYS A 28 5.48 -0.38 -87.14
N GLY A 29 4.93 -0.47 -85.93
CA GLY A 29 4.75 0.67 -85.03
C GLY A 29 3.60 1.63 -85.39
N SER A 30 2.83 1.35 -86.46
CA SER A 30 1.68 2.16 -86.83
C SER A 30 0.67 2.22 -85.67
N LEU A 31 0.09 3.39 -85.44
CA LEU A 31 -0.86 3.60 -84.35
C LEU A 31 -2.14 2.77 -84.55
N ASN A 32 -2.56 2.06 -83.51
CA ASN A 32 -3.91 1.52 -83.40
C ASN A 32 -4.72 2.43 -82.49
N TYR A 33 -5.62 3.21 -83.08
CA TYR A 33 -6.41 4.21 -82.36
C TYR A 33 -7.18 3.65 -81.17
N LYS A 34 -7.79 2.46 -81.30
CA LYS A 34 -8.61 1.86 -80.21
C LYS A 34 -7.76 1.46 -79.01
N GLY A 35 -6.67 0.73 -79.25
CA GLY A 35 -5.74 0.34 -78.19
C GLY A 35 -5.09 1.57 -77.53
N ALA A 36 -4.74 2.58 -78.33
CA ALA A 36 -4.12 3.81 -77.85
C ALA A 36 -5.09 4.68 -77.03
N GLU A 37 -6.36 4.75 -77.42
CA GLU A 37 -7.41 5.44 -76.67
C GLU A 37 -7.68 4.75 -75.32
N ALA A 38 -7.78 3.42 -75.31
CA ALA A 38 -7.96 2.67 -74.07
C ALA A 38 -6.77 2.84 -73.11
N GLU A 39 -5.53 2.81 -73.62
CA GLU A 39 -4.32 3.09 -72.83
C GLU A 39 -4.32 4.53 -72.28
N TYR A 40 -4.71 5.50 -73.10
CA TYR A 40 -4.79 6.91 -72.70
C TYR A 40 -5.83 7.13 -71.60
N LEU A 41 -7.04 6.57 -71.75
CA LEU A 41 -8.10 6.65 -70.73
C LEU A 41 -7.68 5.95 -69.43
N GLY A 42 -7.01 4.80 -69.51
CA GLY A 42 -6.46 4.13 -68.33
C GLY A 42 -5.42 4.98 -67.59
N LYS A 43 -4.55 5.68 -68.32
CA LYS A 43 -3.59 6.63 -67.71
C LYS A 43 -4.31 7.80 -67.03
N LEU A 44 -5.33 8.38 -67.67
CA LEU A 44 -6.10 9.47 -67.05
C LEU A 44 -6.80 9.05 -65.76
N GLU A 45 -7.34 7.84 -65.70
CA GLU A 45 -7.98 7.32 -64.48
C GLU A 45 -6.96 7.11 -63.36
N SER A 46 -5.77 6.58 -63.66
CA SER A 46 -4.69 6.46 -62.67
C SER A 46 -4.25 7.83 -62.13
N MET A 47 -4.11 8.84 -62.99
CA MET A 47 -3.75 10.20 -62.59
C MET A 47 -4.83 10.85 -61.72
N ARG A 48 -6.11 10.59 -62.00
CA ARG A 48 -7.24 11.07 -61.18
C ARG A 48 -7.19 10.47 -59.77
N GLN A 49 -6.89 9.17 -59.66
CA GLN A 49 -6.79 8.48 -58.37
C GLN A 49 -5.58 8.98 -57.56
N ASP A 50 -4.43 9.20 -58.21
CA ASP A 50 -3.24 9.76 -57.58
C ASP A 50 -3.49 11.18 -57.05
N MET A 51 -4.20 12.03 -57.80
CA MET A 51 -4.64 13.36 -57.36
C MET A 51 -5.51 13.31 -56.09
N GLN A 52 -6.48 12.38 -56.03
CA GLN A 52 -7.34 12.22 -54.85
C GLN A 52 -6.56 11.73 -53.62
N GLN A 53 -5.50 10.94 -53.81
CA GLN A 53 -4.64 10.52 -52.70
C GLN A 53 -3.78 11.68 -52.18
N LEU A 54 -3.28 12.55 -53.07
CA LEU A 54 -2.47 13.71 -52.70
C LEU A 54 -3.22 14.70 -51.81
N GLU A 55 -4.52 14.90 -51.98
CA GLU A 55 -5.33 15.77 -51.08
C GLU A 55 -5.38 15.25 -49.63
N GLN A 56 -5.28 13.93 -49.42
CA GLN A 56 -5.37 13.34 -48.08
C GLN A 56 -4.04 13.23 -47.34
N VAL A 57 -2.91 13.35 -48.04
CA VAL A 57 -1.56 13.28 -47.43
C VAL A 57 -1.30 14.45 -46.47
N PRO A 58 -1.60 15.72 -46.82
CA PRO A 58 -1.42 16.86 -45.91
C PRO A 58 -2.16 16.71 -44.58
N GLU A 59 -3.42 16.27 -44.61
CA GLU A 59 -4.20 16.07 -43.38
C GLU A 59 -3.67 14.94 -42.50
N LYS A 60 -3.31 13.80 -43.11
CA LYS A 60 -2.80 12.63 -42.38
C LYS A 60 -1.47 12.96 -41.70
N GLU A 61 -0.57 13.67 -42.39
CA GLU A 61 0.70 14.10 -41.83
C GLU A 61 0.54 15.20 -40.76
N LEU A 62 -0.39 16.13 -40.94
CA LEU A 62 -0.71 17.14 -39.92
C LEU A 62 -1.28 16.49 -38.65
N LYS A 63 -2.24 15.56 -38.78
CA LYS A 63 -2.82 14.80 -37.66
C LYS A 63 -1.76 13.96 -36.93
N LYS A 64 -0.82 13.32 -37.65
CA LYS A 64 0.31 12.60 -37.03
C LYS A 64 1.23 13.54 -36.24
N LYS A 65 1.60 14.69 -36.81
CA LYS A 65 2.44 15.69 -36.14
C LYS A 65 1.76 16.26 -34.88
N LEU A 66 0.46 16.56 -34.96
CA LEU A 66 -0.33 17.02 -33.83
C LEU A 66 -0.41 15.95 -32.72
N LYS A 67 -0.70 14.68 -33.06
CA LYS A 67 -0.69 13.57 -32.09
C LYS A 67 0.68 13.37 -31.44
N LYS A 68 1.78 13.54 -32.19
CA LYS A 68 3.14 13.44 -31.65
C LYS A 68 3.45 14.58 -30.67
N LYS A 69 3.07 15.82 -31.01
CA LYS A 69 3.20 16.98 -30.11
C LYS A 69 2.31 16.84 -28.87
N GLN A 70 1.07 16.40 -29.03
CA GLN A 70 0.13 16.17 -27.93
C GLN A 70 0.66 15.11 -26.95
N LYS A 71 1.19 13.98 -27.45
CA LYS A 71 1.83 12.96 -26.60
C LYS A 71 3.03 13.50 -25.84
N PHE A 72 3.82 14.37 -26.45
CA PHE A 72 4.96 15.01 -25.79
C PHE A 72 4.51 15.95 -24.66
N VAL A 73 3.50 16.80 -24.92
CA VAL A 73 2.93 17.70 -23.91
C VAL A 73 2.32 16.92 -22.74
N ILE A 74 1.55 15.85 -23.02
CA ILE A 74 0.98 15.00 -21.98
C ILE A 74 2.07 14.38 -21.11
N LYS A 75 3.15 13.87 -21.70
CA LYS A 75 4.28 13.32 -20.92
C LYS A 75 4.93 14.37 -20.01
N LEU A 76 5.10 15.60 -20.51
CA LEU A 76 5.62 16.72 -19.73
C LEU A 76 4.72 17.09 -18.55
N LEU A 77 3.40 17.13 -18.78
CA LEU A 77 2.43 17.41 -17.72
C LEU A 77 2.42 16.32 -16.64
N ILE A 78 2.50 15.04 -17.03
CA ILE A 78 2.59 13.93 -16.07
C ILE A 78 3.87 14.04 -15.23
N LEU A 79 5.02 14.35 -15.86
CA LEU A 79 6.28 14.53 -15.14
C LEU A 79 6.21 15.71 -14.15
N LEU A 80 5.62 16.83 -14.56
CA LEU A 80 5.42 18.00 -13.68
C LEU A 80 4.50 17.68 -12.51
N ALA A 81 3.39 16.98 -12.75
CA ALA A 81 2.46 16.56 -11.71
C ALA A 81 3.13 15.60 -10.70
N ALA A 82 3.94 14.65 -11.20
CA ALA A 82 4.70 13.74 -10.34
C ALA A 82 5.72 14.49 -9.48
N LEU A 83 6.46 15.45 -10.06
CA LEU A 83 7.40 16.30 -9.32
C LEU A 83 6.69 17.13 -8.25
N ALA A 84 5.55 17.74 -8.59
CA ALA A 84 4.76 18.51 -7.64
C ALA A 84 4.24 17.64 -6.47
N ALA A 85 3.78 16.41 -6.76
CA ALA A 85 3.33 15.47 -5.74
C ALA A 85 4.47 15.05 -4.80
N ILE A 86 5.66 14.74 -5.34
CA ILE A 86 6.85 14.42 -4.52
C ILE A 86 7.21 15.59 -3.62
N LEU A 87 7.22 16.81 -4.16
CA LEU A 87 7.57 18.01 -3.42
C LEU A 87 6.54 18.31 -2.32
N ALA A 88 5.25 18.10 -2.58
CA ALA A 88 4.20 18.19 -1.58
C ALA A 88 4.38 17.17 -0.44
N VAL A 89 4.77 15.92 -0.75
CA VAL A 89 5.08 14.91 0.27
C VAL A 89 6.30 15.32 1.11
N ILE A 90 7.35 15.86 0.49
CA ILE A 90 8.53 16.32 1.23
C ILE A 90 8.18 17.48 2.16
N VAL A 91 7.44 18.49 1.66
CA VAL A 91 6.99 19.63 2.47
C VAL A 91 6.09 19.14 3.61
N PHE A 92 5.16 18.23 3.34
CA PHE A 92 4.31 17.63 4.37
C PHE A 92 5.14 16.93 5.45
N ARG A 93 6.14 16.13 5.07
CA ARG A 93 7.06 15.48 6.01
C ARG A 93 7.82 16.51 6.85
N VAL A 94 8.40 17.53 6.23
CA VAL A 94 9.18 18.57 6.95
C VAL A 94 8.31 19.42 7.88
N GLN A 95 7.07 19.73 7.50
CA GLN A 95 6.19 20.61 8.28
C GLN A 95 5.41 19.88 9.38
N TYR A 96 5.00 18.64 9.15
CA TYR A 96 4.08 17.92 10.04
C TYR A 96 4.69 16.72 10.75
N ILE A 97 5.86 16.24 10.29
CA ILE A 97 6.59 15.16 10.94
C ILE A 97 7.93 15.75 11.35
N GLU A 98 7.95 16.37 12.52
CA GLU A 98 9.19 16.84 13.12
C GLU A 98 10.13 15.64 13.21
N PRO A 99 11.25 15.61 12.46
CA PRO A 99 12.15 14.48 12.50
C PRO A 99 12.69 14.43 13.92
N ARG A 100 12.43 13.31 14.61
CA ARG A 100 12.90 13.10 15.98
C ARG A 100 14.38 13.41 16.03
N ASP A 101 14.79 14.34 16.89
CA ASP A 101 16.18 14.73 17.00
C ASP A 101 16.93 13.59 17.70
N ALA A 102 17.48 12.69 16.89
CA ALA A 102 18.20 11.51 17.35
C ALA A 102 19.36 11.86 18.29
N ARG A 103 19.94 13.06 18.16
CA ARG A 103 20.98 13.53 19.09
C ARG A 103 20.36 13.96 20.42
N ALA A 104 19.25 14.70 20.39
CA ALA A 104 18.54 15.08 21.61
C ALA A 104 18.04 13.84 22.37
N ASP A 105 17.47 12.86 21.66
CA ASP A 105 17.06 11.59 22.26
C ASP A 105 18.24 10.85 22.87
N TYR A 106 19.35 10.71 22.13
CA TYR A 106 20.54 10.05 22.66
C TYR A 106 21.10 10.74 23.91
N LEU A 107 21.10 12.07 23.95
CA LEU A 107 21.55 12.83 25.12
C LEU A 107 20.59 12.64 26.30
N TRP A 108 19.28 12.67 26.04
CA TRP A 108 18.27 12.40 27.04
C TRP A 108 18.38 10.96 27.58
N GLU A 109 18.54 9.95 26.73
CA GLU A 109 18.77 8.55 27.12
C GLU A 109 19.99 8.43 28.04
N LYS A 110 21.10 9.09 27.69
CA LYS A 110 22.33 9.07 28.49
C LYS A 110 22.15 9.69 29.89
N GLU A 111 21.33 10.72 30.01
CA GLU A 111 21.05 11.39 31.29
C GLU A 111 20.03 10.61 32.14
N ASN A 112 19.08 9.94 31.50
CA ASN A 112 17.92 9.37 32.19
C ASN A 112 17.96 7.84 32.39
N PHE A 113 18.59 7.07 31.50
CA PHE A 113 18.70 5.62 31.69
C PHE A 113 19.42 5.23 32.99
N PRO A 114 20.44 5.97 33.49
CA PRO A 114 21.01 5.71 34.81
C PRO A 114 20.03 5.91 35.98
N ILE A 115 18.95 6.68 35.78
CA ILE A 115 17.86 6.81 36.76
C ILE A 115 17.03 5.52 36.72
N LEU A 116 16.59 5.09 35.54
CA LEU A 116 15.88 3.82 35.35
C LEU A 116 16.66 2.61 35.90
N ASP A 117 17.97 2.55 35.64
CA ASP A 117 18.85 1.49 36.17
C ASP A 117 18.83 1.46 37.70
N ARG A 118 18.86 2.63 38.34
CA ARG A 118 18.80 2.74 39.79
C ARG A 118 17.45 2.30 40.33
N LEU A 119 16.35 2.79 39.75
CA LEU A 119 14.99 2.42 40.17
C LEU A 119 14.74 0.92 40.03
N TYR A 120 15.24 0.31 38.94
CA TYR A 120 15.20 -1.13 38.73
C TYR A 120 16.04 -1.89 39.78
N GLN A 121 17.24 -1.42 40.11
CA GLN A 121 18.06 -2.05 41.16
C GLN A 121 17.43 -1.94 42.56
N GLU A 122 16.78 -0.81 42.84
CA GLU A 122 16.08 -0.53 44.10
C GLU A 122 14.72 -1.24 44.19
N LYS A 123 14.25 -1.85 43.11
CA LYS A 123 12.92 -2.46 42.97
C LYS A 123 11.76 -1.50 43.18
N ASP A 124 11.96 -0.23 42.86
CA ASP A 124 10.91 0.80 42.93
C ASP A 124 10.06 0.77 41.66
N LEU A 125 9.10 -0.16 41.63
CA LEU A 125 8.23 -0.37 40.47
C LEU A 125 7.29 0.81 40.21
N GLU A 126 6.85 1.51 41.26
CA GLU A 126 6.00 2.69 41.12
C GLU A 126 6.77 3.83 40.48
N ALA A 127 7.97 4.14 40.98
CA ALA A 127 8.79 5.18 40.40
C ALA A 127 9.22 4.85 38.96
N LEU A 128 9.40 3.57 38.61
CA LEU A 128 9.62 3.15 37.23
C LEU A 128 8.42 3.53 36.34
N MET A 129 7.20 3.17 36.75
CA MET A 129 5.99 3.47 35.98
C MET A 129 5.73 4.98 35.89
N ASP A 130 5.93 5.73 36.97
CA ASP A 130 5.84 7.21 36.95
C ASP A 130 6.84 7.82 35.97
N PHE A 131 8.07 7.31 35.96
CA PHE A 131 9.07 7.72 34.98
C PHE A 131 8.61 7.43 33.55
N TYR A 132 8.04 6.25 33.30
CA TYR A 132 7.54 5.86 31.98
C TYR A 132 6.41 6.75 31.49
N GLU A 133 5.40 7.02 32.33
CA GLU A 133 4.31 7.93 32.00
C GLU A 133 4.84 9.32 31.66
N GLN A 134 5.72 9.87 32.49
CA GLN A 134 6.33 11.17 32.22
C GLN A 134 7.12 11.17 30.90
N ALA A 135 7.87 10.09 30.61
CA ALA A 135 8.57 9.96 29.33
C ALA A 135 7.58 9.95 28.15
N VAL A 136 6.43 9.28 28.26
CA VAL A 136 5.37 9.27 27.24
C VAL A 136 4.77 10.67 27.04
N GLU A 137 4.46 11.38 28.12
CA GLU A 137 3.95 12.76 28.08
C GLU A 137 4.94 13.72 27.41
N GLU A 138 6.24 13.55 27.67
CA GLU A 138 7.33 14.31 27.05
C GLU A 138 7.69 13.82 25.63
N ASN A 139 6.93 12.86 25.08
CA ASN A 139 7.17 12.24 23.77
C ASN A 139 8.59 11.64 23.62
N ARG A 140 9.09 11.06 24.70
CA ARG A 140 10.38 10.32 24.77
C ARG A 140 10.14 8.83 24.57
N THR A 141 11.09 8.17 23.91
CA THR A 141 11.13 6.71 23.80
C THR A 141 12.14 6.18 24.80
N ILE A 142 11.81 5.04 25.40
CA ILE A 142 12.71 4.32 26.27
C ILE A 142 12.97 2.90 25.75
N ASP A 143 12.57 2.58 24.50
CA ASP A 143 12.64 1.22 23.94
C ASP A 143 14.06 0.65 23.94
N ARG A 144 15.07 1.54 23.91
CA ARG A 144 16.50 1.18 23.96
C ARG A 144 17.04 0.86 25.35
N TRP A 145 16.28 1.14 26.40
CA TRP A 145 16.68 0.73 27.75
C TRP A 145 16.57 -0.79 27.88
N GLU A 146 17.55 -1.42 28.53
CA GLU A 146 17.72 -2.89 28.57
C GLU A 146 16.46 -3.62 29.06
N HIS A 147 15.75 -3.02 30.03
CA HIS A 147 14.59 -3.61 30.69
C HIS A 147 13.26 -2.99 30.22
N SER A 148 13.24 -2.26 29.10
CA SER A 148 12.06 -1.52 28.62
C SER A 148 10.81 -2.38 28.43
N GLY A 149 10.98 -3.67 28.10
CA GLY A 149 9.87 -4.61 27.93
C GLY A 149 8.98 -4.78 29.17
N ILE A 150 9.49 -4.51 30.39
CA ILE A 150 8.71 -4.68 31.63
C ILE A 150 7.51 -3.74 31.71
N PHE A 151 7.61 -2.56 31.08
CA PHE A 151 6.60 -1.52 31.21
C PHE A 151 5.25 -1.95 30.70
N ARG A 152 5.19 -2.82 29.69
CA ARG A 152 3.91 -3.34 29.21
C ARG A 152 3.10 -4.01 30.33
N TRP A 153 3.73 -4.88 31.11
CA TRP A 153 3.07 -5.58 32.22
C TRP A 153 2.88 -4.69 33.45
N LEU A 154 3.87 -3.86 33.77
CA LEU A 154 3.76 -2.94 34.91
C LEU A 154 2.59 -1.97 34.73
N MET A 155 2.44 -1.39 33.53
CA MET A 155 1.33 -0.48 33.23
C MET A 155 -0.02 -1.19 33.31
N SER A 156 -0.16 -2.40 32.75
CA SER A 156 -1.40 -3.18 32.92
C SER A 156 -1.71 -3.52 34.38
N CYS A 157 -0.69 -3.78 35.19
CA CYS A 157 -0.90 -3.94 36.62
C CYS A 157 -1.39 -2.64 37.28
N ARG A 158 -0.87 -1.47 36.87
CA ARG A 158 -1.31 -0.17 37.38
C ARG A 158 -2.74 0.14 36.95
N ASP A 159 -3.04 0.04 35.66
CA ASP A 159 -4.37 0.29 35.08
C ASP A 159 -5.43 -0.59 35.76
N ALA A 160 -5.12 -1.88 35.96
CA ALA A 160 -6.00 -2.79 36.67
C ALA A 160 -6.31 -2.35 38.12
N ARG A 161 -5.30 -1.90 38.86
CA ARG A 161 -5.50 -1.37 40.22
C ARG A 161 -6.30 -0.08 40.24
N GLU A 162 -6.10 0.79 39.25
CA GLU A 162 -6.86 2.04 39.12
C GLU A 162 -8.34 1.75 38.86
N TYR A 163 -8.65 0.82 37.96
CA TYR A 163 -10.04 0.39 37.73
C TYR A 163 -10.67 -0.24 38.97
N LEU A 164 -9.93 -1.08 39.70
CA LEU A 164 -10.40 -1.63 40.98
C LEU A 164 -10.63 -0.53 42.03
N ALA A 165 -9.79 0.51 42.06
CA ALA A 165 -9.97 1.64 42.97
C ALA A 165 -11.20 2.48 42.63
N LEU A 166 -11.51 2.67 41.35
CA LEU A 166 -12.75 3.32 40.90
C LEU A 166 -13.99 2.50 41.33
N GLU A 167 -13.97 1.18 41.17
CA GLU A 167 -15.09 0.36 41.66
C GLU A 167 -15.24 0.43 43.17
N GLN A 168 -14.14 0.45 43.92
CA GLN A 168 -14.14 0.61 45.38
C GLN A 168 -14.66 1.98 45.84
N SER A 169 -14.50 3.04 45.02
CA SER A 169 -15.08 4.35 45.27
C SER A 169 -16.59 4.43 44.97
N GLY A 170 -17.15 3.37 44.38
CA GLY A 170 -18.56 3.25 44.01
C GLY A 170 -18.85 3.62 42.56
N GLU A 171 -17.84 3.84 41.73
CA GLU A 171 -18.00 4.07 40.30
C GLU A 171 -18.25 2.75 39.56
N THR A 172 -19.06 2.80 38.50
CA THR A 172 -19.29 1.66 37.62
C THR A 172 -18.44 1.82 36.36
N LEU A 173 -17.58 0.83 36.09
CA LEU A 173 -16.79 0.81 34.86
C LEU A 173 -17.71 0.68 33.64
N ASN A 174 -17.46 1.50 32.62
CA ASN A 174 -18.15 1.35 31.34
C ASN A 174 -17.63 0.11 30.57
N GLU A 175 -18.34 -0.29 29.50
CA GLU A 175 -17.97 -1.49 28.72
C GLU A 175 -16.52 -1.46 28.21
N TYR A 176 -16.03 -0.29 27.79
CA TYR A 176 -14.65 -0.13 27.32
C TYR A 176 -13.64 -0.38 28.44
N GLN A 177 -13.85 0.22 29.62
CA GLN A 177 -13.00 0.00 30.80
C GLN A 177 -13.05 -1.45 31.28
N GLN A 178 -14.20 -2.10 31.23
CA GLN A 178 -14.33 -3.52 31.56
C GLN A 178 -13.56 -4.42 30.57
N ALA A 179 -13.60 -4.09 29.28
CA ALA A 179 -12.85 -4.80 28.25
C ALA A 179 -11.34 -4.60 28.40
N LEU A 180 -10.88 -3.38 28.72
CA LEU A 180 -9.48 -3.12 29.05
C LEU A 180 -9.02 -3.89 30.27
N LEU A 181 -9.80 -3.89 31.36
CA LEU A 181 -9.44 -4.63 32.56
C LEU A 181 -9.33 -6.15 32.31
N LEU A 182 -10.16 -6.69 31.41
CA LEU A 182 -10.07 -8.09 30.98
C LEU A 182 -8.84 -8.34 30.08
N ASP A 183 -8.50 -7.38 29.21
CA ASP A 183 -7.28 -7.40 28.41
C ASP A 183 -6.03 -7.44 29.31
N ASP A 184 -5.96 -6.55 30.29
CA ASP A 184 -4.88 -6.51 31.29
C ASP A 184 -4.81 -7.81 32.10
N TYR A 185 -5.96 -8.36 32.52
CA TYR A 185 -6.03 -9.66 33.20
C TYR A 185 -5.37 -10.78 32.37
N TRP A 186 -5.73 -10.89 31.09
CA TRP A 186 -5.16 -11.92 30.23
C TRP A 186 -3.72 -11.64 29.83
N MET A 187 -3.32 -10.37 29.68
CA MET A 187 -1.93 -10.00 29.45
C MET A 187 -1.04 -10.42 30.64
N MET A 188 -1.51 -10.20 31.86
CA MET A 188 -0.81 -10.64 33.07
C MET A 188 -0.69 -12.16 33.12
N ARG A 189 -1.75 -12.92 32.77
CA ARG A 189 -1.67 -14.39 32.58
C ARG A 189 -0.73 -14.79 31.44
N GLY A 190 -0.51 -13.88 30.49
CA GLY A 190 0.35 -14.04 29.33
C GLY A 190 1.86 -13.93 29.61
N LEU A 191 2.27 -13.59 30.84
CA LEU A 191 3.67 -13.29 31.18
C LEU A 191 4.64 -14.40 30.72
N ASP A 192 4.29 -15.67 30.90
CA ASP A 192 5.17 -16.79 30.53
C ASP A 192 5.30 -17.00 29.01
N TYR A 193 4.43 -16.40 28.20
CA TYR A 193 4.49 -16.47 26.73
C TYR A 193 5.22 -15.26 26.11
N SER A 194 5.81 -14.39 26.93
CA SER A 194 6.43 -13.14 26.51
C SER A 194 7.92 -13.22 26.15
N GLU A 195 8.45 -14.42 25.90
CA GLU A 195 9.90 -14.66 25.75
C GLU A 195 10.59 -13.85 24.64
N VAL A 196 9.83 -13.41 23.64
CA VAL A 196 10.33 -12.55 22.55
C VAL A 196 10.52 -11.10 23.00
N ILE A 197 9.87 -10.69 24.09
CA ILE A 197 9.77 -9.30 24.57
C ILE A 197 10.54 -9.13 25.87
N LEU A 198 10.42 -10.09 26.78
CA LEU A 198 11.05 -10.07 28.09
C LEU A 198 12.14 -11.13 28.20
N THR A 199 13.25 -10.74 28.83
CA THR A 199 14.25 -11.70 29.30
C THR A 199 13.65 -12.54 30.44
N GLU A 200 14.18 -13.75 30.66
CA GLU A 200 13.78 -14.58 31.81
C GLU A 200 14.00 -13.84 33.14
N LYS A 201 15.13 -13.13 33.26
CA LYS A 201 15.44 -12.28 34.42
C LYS A 201 14.34 -11.24 34.66
N ASP A 202 13.91 -10.55 33.61
CA ASP A 202 12.88 -9.49 33.74
C ASP A 202 11.50 -10.05 34.05
N ARG A 203 11.14 -11.21 33.47
CA ARG A 203 9.92 -11.92 33.84
C ARG A 203 9.90 -12.28 35.33
N GLU A 204 10.96 -12.92 35.82
CA GLU A 204 11.07 -13.27 37.24
C GLU A 204 11.15 -12.04 38.15
N TYR A 205 11.71 -10.94 37.66
CA TYR A 205 11.79 -9.69 38.39
C TYR A 205 10.41 -9.07 38.66
N ILE A 206 9.52 -9.04 37.66
CA ILE A 206 8.15 -8.48 37.81
C ILE A 206 7.11 -9.50 38.26
N ARG A 207 7.38 -10.81 38.16
CA ARG A 207 6.42 -11.89 38.47
C ARG A 207 5.69 -11.70 39.80
N PRO A 208 6.34 -11.40 40.95
CA PRO A 208 5.63 -11.22 42.21
C PRO A 208 4.60 -10.08 42.18
N TYR A 209 4.90 -9.00 41.44
CA TYR A 209 4.01 -7.87 41.29
C TYR A 209 2.82 -8.22 40.38
N VAL A 210 3.08 -8.89 39.27
CA VAL A 210 2.05 -9.39 38.34
C VAL A 210 1.11 -10.38 39.03
N GLU A 211 1.64 -11.36 39.76
CA GLU A 211 0.86 -12.35 40.50
C GLU A 211 0.01 -11.70 41.61
N ALA A 212 0.53 -10.68 42.30
CA ALA A 212 -0.24 -9.95 43.30
C ALA A 212 -1.45 -9.24 42.68
N THR A 213 -1.29 -8.59 41.52
CA THR A 213 -2.41 -7.95 40.82
C THR A 213 -3.39 -8.99 40.25
N LEU A 214 -2.91 -10.09 39.67
CA LEU A 214 -3.77 -11.19 39.21
C LEU A 214 -4.64 -11.75 40.34
N ASN A 215 -4.07 -11.94 41.52
CA ASN A 215 -4.80 -12.42 42.69
C ASN A 215 -5.91 -11.45 43.12
N SER A 216 -5.73 -10.14 42.92
CA SER A 216 -6.78 -9.14 43.20
C SER A 216 -7.97 -9.21 42.22
N LEU A 217 -7.79 -9.88 41.08
CA LEU A 217 -8.80 -10.09 40.03
C LEU A 217 -9.33 -11.53 39.98
N ALA A 218 -8.85 -12.43 40.83
CA ALA A 218 -9.04 -13.88 40.69
C ALA A 218 -10.50 -14.32 40.59
N ASP A 219 -11.39 -13.65 41.33
CA ASP A 219 -12.82 -14.01 41.40
C ASP A 219 -13.70 -13.15 40.46
N ARG A 220 -13.10 -12.28 39.65
CA ARG A 220 -13.85 -11.33 38.81
C ARG A 220 -14.51 -12.00 37.61
N TYR A 221 -13.85 -12.98 37.02
CA TYR A 221 -14.25 -13.57 35.76
C TYR A 221 -14.55 -15.06 35.92
N THR A 222 -15.65 -15.51 35.33
CA THR A 222 -15.98 -16.94 35.19
C THR A 222 -15.99 -17.28 33.72
N PHE A 223 -15.06 -18.14 33.30
CA PHE A 223 -14.94 -18.56 31.91
C PHE A 223 -15.51 -19.96 31.73
N THR A 224 -16.15 -20.22 30.58
CA THR A 224 -16.30 -21.62 30.13
C THR A 224 -14.96 -22.18 29.67
N ALA A 225 -14.85 -23.50 29.58
CA ALA A 225 -13.64 -24.15 29.08
C ALA A 225 -13.28 -23.69 27.66
N GLU A 226 -14.28 -23.42 26.82
CA GLU A 226 -14.08 -22.90 25.46
C GLU A 226 -13.58 -21.45 25.45
N GLU A 227 -14.12 -20.60 26.32
CA GLU A 227 -13.70 -19.20 26.46
C GLU A 227 -12.26 -19.11 26.97
N GLU A 228 -11.94 -19.84 28.04
CA GLU A 228 -10.59 -19.89 28.59
C GLU A 228 -9.58 -20.40 27.55
N LYS A 229 -9.91 -21.48 26.84
CA LYS A 229 -9.05 -21.99 25.77
C LYS A 229 -8.83 -20.97 24.65
N LYS A 230 -9.87 -20.21 24.26
CA LYS A 230 -9.76 -19.16 23.23
C LYS A 230 -8.70 -18.12 23.62
N PHE A 231 -8.71 -17.67 24.87
CA PHE A 231 -7.72 -16.73 25.37
C PHE A 231 -6.32 -17.36 25.50
N GLU A 232 -6.20 -18.57 26.06
CA GLU A 232 -4.90 -19.24 26.16
C GLU A 232 -4.24 -19.47 24.79
N ASP A 233 -5.03 -19.87 23.78
CA ASP A 233 -4.57 -20.02 22.41
C ASP A 233 -4.11 -18.66 21.84
N SER A 234 -4.78 -17.55 22.20
CA SER A 234 -4.31 -16.20 21.83
C SER A 234 -2.94 -15.90 22.44
N LEU A 235 -2.79 -16.09 23.75
CA LEU A 235 -1.53 -15.80 24.46
C LEU A 235 -0.35 -16.58 23.87
N ARG A 236 -0.54 -17.87 23.62
CA ARG A 236 0.49 -18.76 23.06
C ARG A 236 0.95 -18.34 21.67
N ASN A 237 0.03 -17.83 20.85
CA ASN A 237 0.29 -17.50 19.45
C ASN A 237 0.62 -16.01 19.24
N ASN A 238 0.51 -15.18 20.27
CA ASN A 238 0.65 -13.73 20.18
C ASN A 238 1.56 -13.17 21.29
N TYR A 239 2.67 -13.84 21.58
CA TYR A 239 3.70 -13.33 22.51
C TYR A 239 3.19 -12.94 23.91
N GLY A 240 2.17 -13.63 24.42
CA GLY A 240 1.55 -13.31 25.70
C GLY A 240 0.49 -12.20 25.65
N TYR A 241 0.07 -11.77 24.47
CA TYR A 241 -1.01 -10.80 24.33
C TYR A 241 -2.36 -11.45 24.01
N PRO A 242 -3.43 -11.07 24.71
CA PRO A 242 -4.78 -11.38 24.26
C PRO A 242 -5.10 -10.62 22.96
N ARG A 243 -6.25 -10.93 22.37
CA ARG A 243 -6.87 -10.08 21.35
C ARG A 243 -7.94 -9.25 22.03
N TYR A 244 -7.83 -7.93 21.90
CA TYR A 244 -8.77 -7.00 22.51
C TYR A 244 -10.22 -7.25 22.05
N GLU A 245 -10.43 -7.63 20.79
CA GLU A 245 -11.76 -7.96 20.27
C GLU A 245 -12.40 -9.16 20.98
N ASP A 246 -11.58 -10.13 21.43
CA ASP A 246 -12.08 -11.27 22.19
C ASP A 246 -12.52 -10.85 23.61
N CYS A 247 -11.85 -9.85 24.19
CA CYS A 247 -12.25 -9.23 25.46
C CYS A 247 -13.57 -8.46 25.30
N GLU A 248 -13.71 -7.65 24.25
CA GLU A 248 -14.96 -6.93 23.97
C GLU A 248 -16.15 -7.86 23.75
N GLU A 249 -15.94 -8.97 23.02
CA GLU A 249 -16.98 -9.99 22.80
C GLU A 249 -17.41 -10.63 24.12
N TYR A 250 -16.44 -10.99 24.98
CA TYR A 250 -16.73 -11.57 26.29
C TYR A 250 -17.54 -10.60 27.16
N ILE A 251 -17.10 -9.35 27.30
CA ILE A 251 -17.78 -8.36 28.16
C ILE A 251 -19.22 -8.11 27.68
N LYS A 252 -19.44 -7.96 26.37
CA LYS A 252 -20.79 -7.77 25.81
C LYS A 252 -21.69 -8.96 26.12
N LYS A 253 -21.20 -10.18 25.90
CA LYS A 253 -21.96 -11.42 26.13
C LYS A 253 -22.34 -11.64 27.60
N HIS A 254 -21.48 -11.25 28.53
CA HIS A 254 -21.67 -11.50 29.98
C HIS A 254 -22.34 -10.34 30.73
N ASN A 255 -22.55 -9.20 30.08
CA ASN A 255 -23.34 -8.07 30.60
C ASN A 255 -24.82 -8.09 30.16
N GLU A 256 -25.19 -8.96 29.22
CA GLU A 256 -26.58 -9.21 28.75
C GLU A 256 -27.33 -10.24 29.63
#